data_AF-A0A120H2F0-F1
#
_entry.id   AF-A0A120H2F0-F1
#
_cell.length_a   1.000
_cell.length_b   1.000
_cell.length_c   1.000
_cell.angle_alpha   90.00
_cell.angle_beta   90.00
_cell.angle_gamma   90.00
#
_symmetry.space_group_name_H-M   'P 1'
#
loop_
_entity.id
_entity.type
_entity.pdbx_description
1 polymer ?
#
loop_
_entity_poly.entity_id
_entity_poly.type
_entity_poly.pdbx_seq_one_letter_code
_entity_poly.pdbx_strand_id
1 'polypeptide(L)'
;MILTFFDQFSSPYLLGIPLILLSTLLPALLLPMPGNRWVTNRLTTLQLWTINKITKQLMTPLNKPGHKWALILTSLMMLLLMINLLGLLPYTFTPTTQLSMNMALAFPLWLATLLTGLRNQPTTSLGHLLPEGTPTPLIPALIVIETISLLIRPLALGVRLTANLTAGHLLIQLISTATVTLLPIMPAVSALTATVLLLLTILEVAVAMIQAYV
;
A
#
# COMPACT_ATOMS: atom_id res chain seq x y z
N MET A 1 -12.47 -10.18 -25.43
CA MET A 1 -11.85 -11.01 -24.37
C MET A 1 -10.64 -10.35 -23.69
N ILE A 2 -9.88 -9.45 -24.34
CA ILE A 2 -8.78 -8.72 -23.66
C ILE A 2 -9.31 -7.63 -22.72
N LEU A 3 -10.33 -6.87 -23.12
CA LEU A 3 -10.94 -5.82 -22.29
C LEU A 3 -11.60 -6.36 -21.02
N THR A 4 -12.12 -7.60 -21.04
CA THR A 4 -12.83 -8.20 -19.90
C THR A 4 -11.95 -8.47 -18.68
N PHE A 5 -10.63 -8.55 -18.87
CA PHE A 5 -9.69 -8.68 -17.73
C PHE A 5 -9.49 -7.36 -16.98
N PHE A 6 -9.64 -6.23 -17.67
CA PHE A 6 -9.45 -4.90 -17.08
C PHE A 6 -10.73 -4.31 -16.49
N ASP A 7 -11.91 -4.88 -16.80
CA ASP A 7 -13.19 -4.43 -16.25
C ASP A 7 -13.21 -4.43 -14.71
N GLN A 8 -12.45 -5.32 -14.05
CA GLN A 8 -12.35 -5.35 -12.59
C GLN A 8 -11.70 -4.09 -11.98
N PHE A 9 -10.87 -3.37 -12.74
CA PHE A 9 -10.22 -2.13 -12.29
C PHE A 9 -11.02 -0.88 -12.65
N SER A 10 -12.07 -1.03 -13.45
CA SER A 10 -12.99 0.05 -13.75
C SER A 10 -13.75 0.43 -12.46
N SER A 11 -13.83 1.74 -12.19
CA SER A 11 -14.53 2.22 -11.00
C SER A 11 -16.02 1.89 -11.10
N PRO A 12 -16.61 1.16 -10.14
CA PRO A 12 -18.02 0.83 -10.19
C PRO A 12 -18.88 2.09 -10.00
N TYR A 13 -19.80 2.32 -10.91
CA TYR A 13 -20.84 3.34 -10.81
C TYR A 13 -22.19 2.67 -10.60
N LEU A 14 -22.91 3.06 -9.55
CA LEU A 14 -24.32 2.68 -9.35
C LEU A 14 -25.16 3.96 -9.45
N LEU A 15 -26.14 3.98 -10.35
CA LEU A 15 -27.05 5.13 -10.53
C LEU A 15 -26.32 6.48 -10.72
N GLY A 16 -25.16 6.46 -11.40
CA GLY A 16 -24.35 7.67 -11.64
C GLY A 16 -23.46 8.12 -10.48
N ILE A 17 -23.49 7.44 -9.33
CA ILE A 17 -22.62 7.74 -8.18
C ILE A 17 -21.40 6.80 -8.20
N PRO A 18 -20.16 7.32 -8.11
CA PRO A 18 -18.96 6.48 -7.99
C PRO A 18 -18.91 5.80 -6.61
N LEU A 19 -18.82 4.47 -6.58
CA LEU A 19 -18.75 3.69 -5.32
C LEU A 19 -17.35 3.68 -4.67
N ILE A 20 -16.39 4.41 -5.23
CA ILE A 20 -15.01 4.48 -4.71
C ILE A 20 -15.02 4.95 -3.26
N LEU A 21 -15.80 5.98 -2.93
CA LEU A 21 -15.85 6.52 -1.57
C LEU A 21 -16.44 5.52 -0.56
N LEU A 22 -17.42 4.72 -0.98
CA LEU A 22 -17.96 3.66 -0.14
C LEU A 22 -16.90 2.58 0.12
N SER A 23 -16.14 2.20 -0.92
CA SER A 23 -15.09 1.19 -0.80
C SER A 23 -13.94 1.63 0.13
N THR A 24 -13.59 2.92 0.15
CA THR A 24 -12.52 3.44 1.02
C THR A 24 -12.97 3.58 2.48
N LEU A 25 -14.26 3.81 2.74
CA LEU A 25 -14.81 3.90 4.11
C LEU A 25 -15.09 2.55 4.75
N LEU A 26 -15.32 1.51 3.96
CA LEU A 26 -15.69 0.17 4.45
C LEU A 26 -14.67 -0.44 5.44
N PRO A 27 -13.33 -0.34 5.24
CA PRO A 27 -12.34 -0.78 6.22
C PRO A 27 -12.48 -0.12 7.59
N ALA A 28 -12.83 1.18 7.63
CA ALA A 28 -13.00 1.90 8.89
C ALA A 28 -14.24 1.43 9.66
N LEU A 29 -15.27 0.96 8.95
CA LEU A 29 -16.48 0.40 9.54
C LEU A 29 -16.25 -1.03 10.09
N LEU A 30 -15.39 -1.81 9.45
CA LEU A 30 -15.09 -3.19 9.87
C LEU A 30 -14.33 -3.26 11.20
N LEU A 31 -13.56 -2.22 11.53
CA LEU A 31 -12.81 -2.18 12.79
C LEU A 31 -13.73 -1.74 13.94
N PRO A 32 -13.98 -2.61 14.94
CA PRO A 32 -14.85 -2.26 16.06
C PRO A 32 -14.23 -1.12 16.88
N MET A 33 -15.06 -0.13 17.22
CA MET A 33 -14.63 0.94 18.13
C MET A 33 -14.38 0.36 19.53
N PRO A 34 -13.24 0.68 20.17
CA PRO A 34 -12.99 0.25 21.54
C PRO A 34 -14.02 0.89 22.47
N GLY A 35 -14.76 0.06 23.22
CA GLY A 35 -15.65 0.55 24.26
C GLY A 35 -14.91 0.97 25.52
N ASN A 36 -15.59 1.69 26.43
CA ASN A 36 -15.03 2.16 27.70
C ASN A 36 -14.84 1.05 28.78
N ARG A 37 -14.80 -0.22 28.36
CA ARG A 37 -14.68 -1.39 29.26
C ARG A 37 -13.22 -1.80 29.36
N TRP A 38 -12.76 -2.14 30.58
CA TRP A 38 -11.38 -2.57 30.83
C TRP A 38 -11.07 -3.92 30.15
N VAL A 39 -12.03 -4.85 30.17
CA VAL A 39 -11.98 -6.08 29.39
C VAL A 39 -12.85 -5.90 28.16
N THR A 40 -12.21 -5.95 26.99
CA THR A 40 -12.87 -5.80 25.69
C THR A 40 -13.06 -7.16 25.01
N ASN A 41 -13.69 -7.16 23.83
CA ASN A 41 -13.89 -8.38 23.05
C ASN A 41 -12.55 -8.91 22.49
N ARG A 42 -12.49 -10.21 22.15
CA ARG A 42 -11.27 -10.83 21.58
C ARG A 42 -10.76 -10.12 20.33
N LEU A 43 -11.66 -9.60 19.49
CA LEU A 43 -11.29 -8.87 18.28
C LEU A 43 -10.62 -7.53 18.61
N THR A 44 -11.21 -6.76 19.53
CA THR A 44 -10.65 -5.46 19.96
C THR A 44 -9.33 -5.63 20.71
N THR A 45 -9.12 -6.72 21.47
CA THR A 45 -7.82 -6.97 22.11
C THR A 45 -6.73 -7.30 21.09
N LEU A 46 -7.03 -8.12 20.07
CA LEU A 46 -6.10 -8.40 18.97
C LEU A 46 -5.78 -7.13 18.17
N GLN A 47 -6.77 -6.29 17.90
CA GLN A 47 -6.58 -5.00 17.25
C GLN A 47 -5.66 -4.07 18.07
N LEU A 48 -5.91 -3.93 19.37
CA LEU A 48 -5.04 -3.11 20.24
C LEU A 48 -3.62 -3.65 20.32
N TRP A 49 -3.46 -4.98 20.36
CA TRP A 49 -2.15 -5.61 20.38
C TRP A 49 -1.37 -5.41 19.08
N THR A 50 -2.04 -5.52 17.93
CA THR A 50 -1.42 -5.26 16.62
C THR A 50 -1.02 -3.79 16.48
N ILE A 51 -1.91 -2.85 16.82
CA ILE A 51 -1.60 -1.40 16.82
C ILE A 51 -0.41 -1.10 17.72
N ASN A 52 -0.36 -1.65 18.94
CA ASN A 52 0.75 -1.42 19.88
C ASN A 52 2.10 -1.97 19.40
N LYS A 53 2.09 -3.11 18.70
CA LYS A 53 3.32 -3.66 18.10
C LYS A 53 3.80 -2.82 16.94
N ILE A 54 2.88 -2.41 16.07
CA ILE A 54 3.17 -1.56 14.91
C ILE A 54 3.71 -0.20 15.37
N THR A 55 3.05 0.46 16.32
CA THR A 55 3.50 1.75 16.86
C THR A 55 4.90 1.63 17.45
N LYS A 56 5.18 0.57 18.21
CA LYS A 56 6.51 0.34 18.79
C LYS A 56 7.58 0.16 17.70
N GLN A 57 7.34 -0.66 16.69
CA GLN A 57 8.31 -0.91 15.60
C GLN A 57 8.55 0.34 14.74
N LEU A 58 7.49 1.09 14.40
CA LEU A 58 7.61 2.33 13.63
C LEU A 58 8.37 3.42 14.38
N MET A 59 8.22 3.47 15.71
CA MET A 59 8.81 4.52 16.54
C MET A 59 10.23 4.20 17.02
N THR A 60 10.68 2.94 16.99
CA THR A 60 12.04 2.58 17.45
C THR A 60 13.19 3.31 16.74
N PRO A 61 13.17 3.55 15.42
CA PRO A 61 14.24 4.30 14.76
C PRO A 61 14.07 5.83 14.84
N LEU A 62 12.93 6.33 15.32
CA LEU A 62 12.59 7.75 15.28
C LEU A 62 12.98 8.47 16.58
N ASN A 63 13.51 9.68 16.44
CA ASN A 63 13.78 10.56 17.57
C ASN A 63 12.47 11.05 18.24
N LYS A 64 12.56 11.44 19.52
CA LYS A 64 11.44 11.95 20.34
C LYS A 64 10.49 12.96 19.65
N PRO A 65 10.95 13.98 18.90
CA PRO A 65 10.03 14.90 18.21
C PRO A 65 9.20 14.21 17.11
N GLY A 66 9.71 13.12 16.53
CA GLY A 66 9.03 12.31 15.52
C GLY A 66 7.84 11.52 16.05
N HIS A 67 7.76 11.25 17.36
CA HIS A 67 6.64 10.49 17.94
C HIS A 67 5.28 11.18 17.79
N LYS A 68 5.23 12.49 17.53
CA LYS A 68 3.98 13.20 17.20
C LYS A 68 3.32 12.65 15.92
N TRP A 69 4.11 12.09 15.01
CA TRP A 69 3.63 11.48 13.76
C TRP A 69 3.10 10.06 13.93
N ALA A 70 3.20 9.48 15.13
CA ALA A 70 2.79 8.11 15.36
C ALA A 70 1.33 7.84 14.97
N LEU A 71 0.42 8.75 15.32
CA LEU A 71 -1.00 8.60 15.00
C LEU A 71 -1.26 8.54 13.50
N ILE A 72 -0.66 9.46 12.74
CA ILE A 72 -0.86 9.54 11.28
C ILE A 72 -0.27 8.30 10.59
N LEU A 73 0.95 7.90 10.95
CA LEU A 73 1.62 6.76 10.33
C LEU A 73 0.90 5.44 10.63
N THR A 74 0.47 5.26 11.87
CA THR A 74 -0.20 4.01 12.31
C THR A 74 -1.61 3.90 11.74
N SER A 75 -2.37 5.02 11.66
CA SER A 75 -3.68 5.02 11.02
C SER A 75 -3.59 4.76 9.52
N LEU A 76 -2.62 5.35 8.82
CA LEU A 76 -2.41 5.12 7.40
C LEU A 76 -2.02 3.67 7.11
N MET A 77 -1.10 3.11 7.89
CA MET A 77 -0.71 1.70 7.76
C MET A 77 -1.89 0.75 7.99
N MET A 78 -2.70 0.98 9.03
CA MET A 78 -3.89 0.15 9.28
C MET A 78 -4.94 0.28 8.17
N LEU A 79 -5.13 1.48 7.62
CA LEU A 79 -6.03 1.71 6.49
C LEU A 79 -5.58 0.92 5.25
N LEU A 80 -4.31 1.07 4.85
CA LEU A 80 -3.76 0.39 3.67
C LEU A 80 -3.77 -1.14 3.84
N LEU A 81 -3.40 -1.64 5.02
CA LEU A 81 -3.43 -3.07 5.33
C LEU A 81 -4.84 -3.64 5.13
N MET A 82 -5.85 -2.99 5.67
CA MET A 82 -7.23 -3.47 5.57
C MET A 82 -7.79 -3.37 4.15
N ILE A 83 -7.52 -2.29 3.42
CA ILE A 83 -7.96 -2.15 2.02
C ILE A 83 -7.34 -3.24 1.14
N ASN A 84 -6.04 -3.49 1.29
CA ASN A 84 -5.35 -4.47 0.45
C ASN A 84 -5.80 -5.90 0.77
N LEU A 85 -5.98 -6.25 2.06
CA LEU A 85 -6.46 -7.58 2.45
C LEU A 85 -7.91 -7.82 2.02
N LEU A 86 -8.79 -6.82 2.18
CA LEU A 86 -10.18 -6.93 1.71
C LEU A 86 -10.26 -7.02 0.19
N GLY A 87 -9.25 -6.47 -0.47
CA GLY A 87 -9.09 -6.50 -1.89
C GLY A 87 -8.87 -7.85 -2.52
N LEU A 88 -8.27 -8.78 -1.77
CA LEU A 88 -7.99 -10.13 -2.25
C LEU A 88 -9.23 -11.03 -2.27
N LEU A 89 -10.36 -10.56 -1.73
CA LEU A 89 -11.62 -11.28 -1.78
C LEU A 89 -12.14 -11.36 -3.23
N PRO A 90 -12.83 -12.46 -3.59
CA PRO A 90 -13.35 -12.61 -4.94
C PRO A 90 -14.39 -11.51 -5.23
N TYR A 91 -14.30 -10.92 -6.42
CA TYR A 91 -15.21 -9.88 -6.95
C TYR A 91 -15.26 -8.57 -6.14
N THR A 92 -14.26 -8.27 -5.31
CA THR A 92 -14.18 -6.96 -4.64
C THR A 92 -13.38 -5.97 -5.49
N PHE A 93 -13.89 -4.74 -5.57
CA PHE A 93 -13.16 -3.61 -6.16
C PHE A 93 -12.22 -3.00 -5.12
N THR A 94 -10.94 -2.86 -5.48
CA THR A 94 -9.92 -2.25 -4.63
C THR A 94 -9.59 -0.83 -5.07
N PRO A 95 -9.85 0.19 -4.22
CA PRO A 95 -9.51 1.57 -4.57
C PRO A 95 -7.99 1.80 -4.68
N THR A 96 -7.16 0.94 -4.07
CA THR A 96 -5.69 1.01 -4.12
C THR A 96 -5.07 0.57 -5.45
N THR A 97 -5.86 -0.02 -6.36
CA THR A 97 -5.40 -0.31 -7.73
C THR A 97 -5.33 0.96 -8.58
N GLN A 98 -6.12 1.99 -8.24
CA GLN A 98 -6.10 3.25 -8.97
C GLN A 98 -4.95 4.13 -8.49
N LEU A 99 -4.10 4.54 -9.44
CA LEU A 99 -2.94 5.40 -9.17
C LEU A 99 -3.36 6.75 -8.57
N SER A 100 -4.53 7.25 -8.94
CA SER A 100 -5.10 8.49 -8.41
C SER A 100 -5.22 8.46 -6.88
N MET A 101 -5.75 7.37 -6.32
CA MET A 101 -5.94 7.23 -4.87
C MET A 101 -4.60 7.15 -4.14
N ASN A 102 -3.66 6.36 -4.63
CA ASN A 102 -2.37 6.19 -3.99
C ASN A 102 -1.53 7.47 -4.05
N MET A 103 -1.58 8.22 -5.17
CA MET A 103 -0.92 9.52 -5.28
C MET A 103 -1.55 10.56 -4.36
N ALA A 104 -2.88 10.55 -4.20
CA ALA A 104 -3.58 11.43 -3.28
C ALA A 104 -3.18 11.20 -1.81
N LEU A 105 -2.81 9.98 -1.44
CA LEU A 105 -2.26 9.67 -0.11
C LEU A 105 -0.75 9.96 0.00
N ALA A 106 0.03 9.60 -1.02
CA ALA A 106 1.49 9.68 -0.98
C ALA A 106 2.02 11.12 -1.06
N PHE A 107 1.46 11.94 -1.96
CA PHE A 107 1.98 13.29 -2.22
C PHE A 107 1.85 14.21 -1.00
N PRO A 108 0.70 14.31 -0.29
CA PRO A 108 0.60 15.14 0.90
C PRO A 108 1.49 14.68 2.04
N LEU A 109 1.61 13.37 2.26
CA LEU A 109 2.45 12.82 3.33
C LEU A 109 3.93 13.12 3.07
N TRP A 110 4.39 12.89 1.84
CA TRP A 110 5.75 13.23 1.41
C TRP A 110 6.01 14.74 1.55
N LEU A 111 5.12 15.57 1.02
CA LEU A 111 5.26 17.03 1.08
C LEU A 111 5.32 17.51 2.52
N ALA A 112 4.49 16.95 3.41
CA ALA A 112 4.49 17.31 4.82
C ALA A 112 5.83 16.96 5.50
N THR A 113 6.41 15.78 5.21
CA THR A 113 7.74 15.43 5.74
C THR A 113 8.83 16.38 5.24
N LEU A 114 8.81 16.73 3.95
CA LEU A 114 9.77 17.67 3.35
C LEU A 114 9.66 19.07 3.97
N LEU A 115 8.44 19.59 4.13
CA LEU A 115 8.19 20.89 4.76
C LEU A 115 8.61 20.90 6.22
N THR A 116 8.38 19.82 6.97
CA THR A 116 8.85 19.74 8.36
C THR A 116 10.38 19.68 8.48
N GLY A 117 11.06 19.02 7.54
CA GLY A 117 12.53 19.00 7.48
C GLY A 117 13.11 20.38 7.23
N LEU A 118 12.62 21.06 6.18
CA LEU A 118 13.04 22.42 5.82
C LEU A 118 12.76 23.45 6.93
N ARG A 119 11.62 23.31 7.64
CA ARG A 119 11.25 24.24 8.71
C ARG A 119 12.08 24.06 9.98
N ASN A 120 12.33 22.81 10.39
CA ASN A 120 12.99 22.55 11.66
C ASN A 120 14.51 22.72 11.58
N GLN A 121 15.13 22.29 10.47
CA GLN A 121 16.57 22.36 10.29
C GLN A 121 16.92 22.60 8.79
N PRO A 122 16.85 23.85 8.30
CA PRO A 122 17.07 24.15 6.89
C PRO A 122 18.49 23.80 6.43
N THR A 123 19.50 24.06 7.26
CA THR A 123 20.91 23.82 6.92
C THR A 123 21.25 22.34 6.79
N THR A 124 20.76 21.48 7.69
CA THR A 124 21.00 20.04 7.62
C THR A 124 20.18 19.40 6.49
N SER A 125 18.95 19.86 6.28
CA SER A 125 18.10 19.36 5.18
C SER A 125 18.68 19.67 3.79
N LEU A 126 19.27 20.85 3.60
CA LEU A 126 19.99 21.20 2.37
C LEU A 126 21.36 20.52 2.31
N GLY A 127 22.03 20.33 3.45
CA GLY A 127 23.29 19.58 3.56
C GLY A 127 23.16 18.14 3.09
N HIS A 128 22.01 17.48 3.32
CA HIS A 128 21.74 16.14 2.81
C HIS A 128 21.71 16.02 1.28
N LEU A 129 21.64 17.14 0.53
CA LEU A 129 21.74 17.11 -0.92
C LEU A 129 23.17 16.84 -1.41
N LEU A 130 24.18 16.98 -0.55
CA LEU A 130 25.57 16.61 -0.85
C LEU A 130 26.04 15.54 0.14
N PRO A 131 26.51 14.38 -0.32
CA PRO A 131 27.25 13.46 0.52
C PRO A 131 28.60 14.07 0.89
N GLU A 132 28.98 13.90 2.15
CA GLU A 132 30.26 14.36 2.68
C GLU A 132 31.43 13.73 1.90
N GLY A 133 32.39 14.56 1.46
CA GLY A 133 33.61 14.09 0.81
C GLY A 133 33.58 14.00 -0.73
N THR A 134 32.61 14.62 -1.41
CA THR A 134 32.59 14.63 -2.89
C THR A 134 33.65 15.58 -3.48
N PRO A 135 34.38 15.17 -4.54
CA PRO A 135 35.34 16.04 -5.22
C PRO A 135 34.62 17.21 -5.93
N THR A 136 35.24 18.40 -5.87
CA THR A 136 34.66 19.67 -6.35
C THR A 136 34.06 19.69 -7.75
N PRO A 137 34.58 18.98 -8.78
CA PRO A 137 33.97 19.03 -10.12
C PRO A 137 32.65 18.25 -10.22
N LEU A 138 32.39 17.26 -9.36
CA LEU A 138 31.20 16.40 -9.44
C LEU A 138 29.99 16.96 -8.67
N ILE A 139 30.20 18.01 -7.87
CA ILE A 139 29.17 18.60 -7.02
C ILE A 139 27.92 19.04 -7.80
N PRO A 140 28.01 19.78 -8.92
CA PRO A 140 26.81 20.27 -9.60
C PRO A 140 25.93 19.14 -10.17
N ALA A 141 26.56 18.08 -10.70
CA ALA A 141 25.85 16.94 -11.25
C ALA A 141 25.12 16.15 -10.15
N LEU A 142 25.76 15.98 -8.99
CA LEU A 142 25.18 15.21 -7.88
C LEU A 142 23.96 15.90 -7.27
N ILE A 143 23.99 17.22 -7.10
CA ILE A 143 22.82 17.98 -6.60
C ILE A 143 21.61 17.79 -7.52
N VAL A 144 21.81 17.81 -8.84
CA VAL A 144 20.72 17.58 -9.81
C VAL A 144 20.15 16.16 -9.65
N ILE A 145 21.00 15.15 -9.48
CA ILE A 145 20.54 13.77 -9.31
C ILE A 145 19.78 13.60 -7.98
N GLU A 146 20.26 14.17 -6.88
CA GLU A 146 19.61 14.04 -5.58
C GLU A 146 18.27 14.80 -5.53
N THR A 147 18.18 15.97 -6.16
CA THR A 147 16.89 16.68 -6.31
C THR A 147 15.88 15.89 -7.14
N ILE A 148 16.32 15.23 -8.22
CA ILE A 148 15.48 14.33 -9.01
C ILE A 148 15.06 13.11 -8.17
N SER A 149 15.98 12.48 -7.43
CA SER A 149 15.71 11.34 -6.53
C SER A 149 14.65 11.67 -5.47
N LEU A 150 14.75 12.87 -4.89
CA LEU A 150 13.78 13.38 -3.91
C LEU A 150 12.38 13.56 -4.52
N LEU A 151 12.28 14.03 -5.77
CA LEU A 151 11.01 14.17 -6.49
C LEU A 151 10.41 12.85 -6.96
N ILE A 152 11.23 11.85 -7.32
CA ILE A 152 10.76 10.53 -7.75
C ILE A 152 10.19 9.72 -6.57
N ARG A 153 10.63 9.97 -5.34
CA ARG A 153 10.21 9.21 -4.15
C ARG A 153 8.69 9.06 -3.95
N PRO A 154 7.85 10.13 -3.94
CA PRO A 154 6.40 9.98 -3.81
C PRO A 154 5.79 9.22 -4.99
N LEU A 155 6.36 9.40 -6.18
CA LEU A 155 5.91 8.75 -7.41
C LEU A 155 6.19 7.24 -7.36
N ALA A 156 7.39 6.86 -6.92
CA ALA A 156 7.79 5.48 -6.73
C ALA A 156 6.94 4.77 -5.65
N LEU A 157 6.63 5.45 -4.55
CA LEU A 157 5.75 4.91 -3.50
C LEU A 157 4.33 4.63 -4.04
N GLY A 158 3.73 5.58 -4.75
CA GLY A 158 2.40 5.43 -5.33
C GLY A 158 2.32 4.31 -6.38
N VAL A 159 3.29 4.28 -7.30
CA VAL A 159 3.37 3.27 -8.37
C VAL A 159 3.66 1.88 -7.80
N ARG A 160 4.51 1.75 -6.79
CA ARG A 160 4.78 0.46 -6.12
C ARG A 160 3.49 -0.16 -5.59
N LEU A 161 2.65 0.66 -4.95
CA LEU A 161 1.39 0.18 -4.39
C LEU A 161 0.42 -0.31 -5.49
N THR A 162 0.26 0.47 -6.56
CA THR A 162 -0.66 0.11 -7.66
C THR A 162 -0.16 -1.08 -8.46
N ALA A 163 1.13 -1.10 -8.80
CA ALA A 163 1.70 -2.07 -9.73
C ALA A 163 1.60 -3.49 -9.16
N ASN A 164 1.93 -3.66 -7.89
CA ASN A 164 1.88 -4.97 -7.25
C ASN A 164 0.45 -5.51 -7.16
N LEU A 165 -0.52 -4.70 -6.71
CA LEU A 165 -1.91 -5.15 -6.60
C LEU A 165 -2.55 -5.39 -7.97
N THR A 166 -2.32 -4.50 -8.94
CA THR A 166 -2.87 -4.69 -10.30
C THR A 166 -2.26 -5.91 -10.99
N ALA A 167 -0.93 -6.09 -10.91
CA ALA A 167 -0.26 -7.24 -11.49
C ALA A 167 -0.66 -8.55 -10.80
N GLY A 168 -0.76 -8.58 -9.47
CA GLY A 168 -1.18 -9.76 -8.72
C GLY A 168 -2.60 -10.20 -9.09
N HIS A 169 -3.55 -9.27 -9.12
CA HIS A 169 -4.93 -9.56 -9.55
C HIS A 169 -5.01 -10.04 -11.00
N LEU A 170 -4.24 -9.44 -11.92
CA LEU A 170 -4.17 -9.90 -13.31
C LEU A 170 -3.58 -11.31 -13.41
N LEU A 171 -2.52 -11.62 -12.67
CA LEU A 171 -1.90 -12.95 -12.66
C LEU A 171 -2.85 -14.03 -12.14
N ILE A 172 -3.57 -13.74 -11.04
CA ILE A 172 -4.59 -14.64 -10.50
C ILE A 172 -5.68 -14.88 -11.53
N GLN A 173 -6.17 -13.83 -12.21
CA GLN A 173 -7.23 -13.97 -13.20
C GLN A 173 -6.75 -14.78 -14.42
N LEU A 174 -5.57 -14.50 -14.96
CA LEU A 174 -5.02 -15.23 -16.10
C LEU A 174 -4.86 -16.73 -15.80
N ILE A 175 -4.30 -17.07 -14.64
CA ILE A 175 -4.11 -18.47 -14.24
C ILE A 175 -5.44 -19.15 -13.94
N SER A 176 -6.41 -18.44 -13.35
CA SER A 176 -7.77 -18.97 -13.17
C SER A 176 -8.46 -19.27 -14.50
N THR A 177 -8.28 -18.43 -15.52
CA THR A 177 -8.85 -18.71 -16.84
C THR A 177 -8.15 -19.89 -17.52
N ALA A 178 -6.83 -20.03 -17.33
CA ALA A 178 -6.09 -21.18 -17.81
C ALA A 178 -6.55 -22.48 -17.11
N THR A 179 -6.79 -22.47 -15.80
CA THR A 179 -7.23 -23.66 -15.07
C THR A 179 -8.62 -24.12 -15.53
N VAL A 180 -9.55 -23.19 -15.71
CA VAL A 180 -10.92 -23.48 -16.17
C VAL A 180 -10.95 -23.98 -17.61
N THR A 181 -10.14 -23.39 -18.50
CA THR A 181 -10.07 -23.80 -19.92
C THR A 181 -9.38 -25.14 -20.12
N LEU A 182 -8.40 -25.49 -19.27
CA LEU A 182 -7.69 -26.76 -19.33
C LEU A 182 -8.45 -27.93 -18.68
N LEU A 183 -9.40 -27.65 -17.79
CA LEU A 183 -10.18 -28.66 -17.07
C LEU A 183 -10.88 -29.68 -18.00
N PRO A 184 -11.55 -29.29 -19.11
CA PRO A 184 -12.15 -30.26 -20.03
C PRO A 184 -11.16 -30.95 -20.97
N ILE A 185 -9.95 -30.41 -21.17
CA ILE A 185 -8.97 -30.92 -22.17
C ILE A 185 -7.96 -31.88 -21.52
N MET A 186 -7.32 -31.44 -20.42
CA MET A 186 -6.23 -32.16 -19.76
C MET A 186 -6.33 -31.99 -18.23
N PRO A 187 -7.10 -32.85 -17.53
CA PRO A 187 -7.39 -32.68 -16.11
C PRO A 187 -6.16 -32.79 -15.20
N ALA A 188 -5.13 -33.56 -15.62
CA ALA A 188 -3.88 -33.65 -14.87
C ALA A 188 -3.09 -32.32 -14.87
N VAL A 189 -3.08 -31.61 -16.01
CA VAL A 189 -2.43 -30.30 -16.14
C VAL A 189 -3.25 -29.23 -15.43
N SER A 190 -4.59 -29.30 -15.51
CA SER A 190 -5.45 -28.35 -14.78
C SER A 190 -5.24 -28.45 -13.27
N ALA A 191 -5.09 -29.66 -12.73
CA ALA A 191 -4.77 -29.87 -11.31
C ALA A 191 -3.44 -29.21 -10.91
N LEU A 192 -2.40 -29.33 -11.73
CA LEU A 192 -1.12 -28.63 -11.52
C LEU A 192 -1.30 -27.10 -11.55
N THR A 193 -2.03 -26.57 -12.53
CA THR A 193 -2.26 -25.12 -12.58
C THR A 193 -3.09 -24.61 -11.39
N ALA A 194 -3.96 -25.44 -10.82
CA ALA A 194 -4.74 -25.10 -9.64
C ALA A 194 -3.87 -25.06 -8.37
N THR A 195 -2.86 -25.92 -8.24
CA THR A 195 -1.91 -25.83 -7.13
C THR A 195 -1.05 -24.57 -7.23
N VAL A 196 -0.64 -24.18 -8.46
CA VAL A 196 0.06 -22.92 -8.70
C VAL A 196 -0.82 -21.72 -8.35
N LEU A 197 -2.10 -21.72 -8.71
CA LEU A 197 -3.06 -20.68 -8.33
C LEU A 197 -3.12 -20.52 -6.80
N LEU A 198 -3.22 -21.63 -6.05
CA LEU A 198 -3.23 -21.61 -4.60
C LEU A 198 -1.92 -21.03 -4.02
N LEU A 199 -0.77 -21.39 -4.59
CA LEU A 199 0.51 -20.85 -4.15
C LEU A 199 0.60 -19.33 -4.38
N LEU A 200 0.08 -18.86 -5.51
CA LEU A 200 0.06 -17.44 -5.86
C LEU A 200 -0.88 -16.64 -4.98
N THR A 201 -2.04 -17.17 -4.59
CA THR A 201 -2.91 -16.45 -3.65
C THR A 201 -2.25 -16.29 -2.28
N ILE A 202 -1.49 -17.28 -1.81
CA ILE A 202 -0.69 -17.16 -0.57
C ILE A 202 0.39 -16.10 -0.73
N LEU A 203 1.10 -16.09 -1.87
CA LEU A 203 2.11 -15.07 -2.16
C LEU A 203 1.48 -13.67 -2.14
N GLU A 204 0.33 -13.49 -2.78
CA GLU A 204 -0.32 -12.19 -2.88
C GLU A 204 -0.82 -11.68 -1.52
N VAL A 205 -1.31 -12.57 -0.64
CA VAL A 205 -1.62 -12.21 0.76
C VAL A 205 -0.38 -11.69 1.48
N ALA A 206 0.79 -12.33 1.28
CA ALA A 206 2.04 -11.86 1.87
C ALA A 206 2.47 -10.50 1.29
N VAL A 207 2.37 -10.32 -0.04
CA VAL A 207 2.69 -9.05 -0.71
C VAL A 207 1.78 -7.93 -0.21
N ALA A 208 0.47 -8.17 -0.10
CA ALA A 208 -0.50 -7.19 0.41
C ALA A 208 -0.17 -6.70 1.83
N MET A 209 0.29 -7.60 2.72
CA MET A 209 0.71 -7.23 4.07
C MET A 209 2.03 -6.44 4.08
N ILE A 210 3.04 -6.91 3.34
CA ILE A 210 4.35 -6.26 3.28
C ILE A 210 4.21 -4.86 2.71
N GLN A 211 3.41 -4.69 1.66
CA GLN A 211 3.27 -3.43 0.96
C GLN A 211 2.54 -2.34 1.75
N ALA A 212 1.69 -2.72 2.71
CA ALA A 212 1.12 -1.76 3.65
C ALA A 212 2.15 -1.26 4.68
N TYR A 213 3.20 -2.07 4.94
CA TYR A 213 4.28 -1.74 5.88
C TYR A 213 5.40 -0.91 5.24
N VAL A 214 5.80 -1.22 4.00
CA VAL A 214 6.86 -0.50 3.27
C VAL A 214 6.35 0.83 2.74
#